data_AF-A0A3M1Z4J6-F1
#
_entry.id   AF-A0A3M1Z4J6-F1
#
_cell.length_a   1.000
_cell.length_b   1.000
_cell.length_c   1.000
_cell.angle_alpha   90.00
_cell.angle_beta   90.00
_cell.angle_gamma   90.00
#
_symmetry.space_group_name_H-M   'P 1'
#
loop_
_entity.id
_entity.type
_entity.pdbx_description
1 polymer ?
#
loop_
_entity_poly.entity_id
_entity_poly.type
_entity_poly.pdbx_seq_one_letter_code
_entity_poly.pdbx_strand_id
1 'polypeptide(L)'
;MKLHFLIILCCLFLLTACSGENIPGTLRADNASWSTEIAQIPPTLAAYETEVAATVVYASTYVAEVNQVNGILAATARAGATPTVARVTGIVPEAAEEMREKGQNPPLPVVSPPIASDGGEVEMMDDMVITGPIQIIDLAMTSVIRESDGCAARVQTSFPLASSQIFIAARARNVQNGTSVEVEWFNESRLVLRDSWTIPVNAEEYC
;
A
#
# COMPACT_ATOMS: atom_id res chain seq x y z
N MET A 1 -60.20 41.02 -70.14
CA MET A 1 -59.35 39.84 -70.41
C MET A 1 -57.83 40.13 -70.43
N LYS A 2 -57.34 41.33 -70.79
CA LYS A 2 -55.87 41.58 -70.88
C LYS A 2 -55.10 41.64 -69.55
N LEU A 3 -55.73 42.04 -68.43
CA LEU A 3 -55.06 42.17 -67.12
C LEU A 3 -54.78 40.83 -66.43
N HIS A 4 -55.68 39.84 -66.54
CA HIS A 4 -55.49 38.53 -65.94
C HIS A 4 -54.38 37.72 -66.63
N PHE A 5 -54.19 37.93 -67.94
CA PHE A 5 -53.10 37.27 -68.68
C PHE A 5 -51.72 37.78 -68.24
N LEU A 6 -51.60 39.06 -67.89
CA LEU A 6 -50.35 39.66 -67.43
C LEU A 6 -49.98 39.22 -66.00
N ILE A 7 -50.98 39.02 -65.12
CA ILE A 7 -50.76 38.48 -63.77
C ILE A 7 -50.32 37.01 -63.84
N ILE A 8 -50.93 36.19 -64.69
CA ILE A 8 -50.54 34.78 -64.86
C ILE A 8 -49.13 34.67 -65.45
N LEU A 9 -48.77 35.51 -66.43
CA LEU A 9 -47.43 35.53 -67.00
C LEU A 9 -46.36 35.97 -65.97
N CYS A 10 -46.68 36.95 -65.12
CA CYS A 10 -45.80 37.40 -64.04
C CYS A 10 -45.60 36.31 -62.97
N CYS A 11 -46.68 35.64 -62.55
CA CYS A 11 -46.59 34.52 -61.62
C CYS A 11 -45.80 33.33 -62.20
N LEU A 12 -45.90 33.07 -63.51
CA LEU A 12 -45.11 32.01 -64.15
C LEU A 12 -43.61 32.34 -64.16
N PHE A 13 -43.25 33.62 -64.28
CA PHE A 13 -41.85 34.07 -64.31
C PHE A 13 -41.21 34.13 -62.92
N LEU A 14 -42.00 34.34 -61.88
CA LEU A 14 -41.50 34.31 -60.50
C LEU A 14 -41.24 32.88 -59.99
N LEU A 15 -41.90 31.88 -60.58
CA LEU A 15 -41.70 30.46 -60.23
C LEU A 15 -40.45 29.85 -60.88
N THR A 16 -39.90 30.42 -61.96
CA THR A 16 -38.67 29.95 -62.61
C THR A 16 -37.38 30.49 -61.99
N ALA A 17 -37.46 31.50 -61.11
CA ALA A 17 -36.30 32.05 -60.40
C ALA A 17 -35.89 31.24 -59.15
N CYS A 18 -36.65 30.21 -58.79
CA CYS A 18 -36.44 29.40 -57.57
C CYS A 18 -36.04 27.95 -57.88
N SER A 19 -35.43 27.67 -59.03
CA SER A 19 -35.06 26.31 -59.45
C SER A 19 -33.61 26.19 -59.88
N GLY A 20 -32.72 26.43 -58.92
CA GLY A 20 -31.30 26.19 -59.10
C GLY A 20 -30.53 26.55 -57.84
N GLU A 21 -30.76 25.79 -56.76
CA GLU A 21 -29.76 25.74 -55.69
C GLU A 21 -28.42 25.45 -56.36
N ASN A 22 -27.50 26.40 -56.27
CA ASN A 22 -26.16 26.25 -56.81
C ASN A 22 -25.39 25.33 -55.84
N ILE A 23 -25.80 24.05 -55.80
CA ILE A 23 -25.25 23.00 -54.94
C ILE A 23 -23.71 22.98 -54.99
N PRO A 24 -23.06 23.14 -56.17
CA PRO A 24 -21.60 23.24 -56.22
C PRO A 24 -21.02 24.48 -55.50
N GLY A 25 -21.76 25.59 -55.49
CA GLY A 25 -21.40 26.81 -54.77
C GLY A 25 -21.52 26.65 -53.26
N THR A 26 -22.62 26.07 -52.78
CA THR A 26 -22.84 25.78 -51.35
C THR A 26 -21.79 24.82 -50.80
N LEU A 27 -21.49 23.73 -51.52
CA LEU A 27 -20.44 22.78 -51.12
C LEU A 27 -19.05 23.40 -51.01
N ARG A 28 -18.73 24.39 -51.85
CA ARG A 28 -17.44 25.11 -51.75
C ARG A 28 -17.41 26.05 -50.55
N ALA A 29 -18.52 26.72 -50.25
CA ALA A 29 -18.64 27.56 -49.07
C ALA A 29 -18.54 26.72 -47.77
N ASP A 30 -19.19 25.57 -47.73
CA ASP A 30 -19.15 24.66 -46.58
C ASP A 30 -17.74 24.10 -46.35
N ASN A 31 -17.07 23.62 -47.40
CA ASN A 31 -15.68 23.14 -47.28
C ASN A 31 -14.71 24.24 -46.81
N ALA A 32 -14.88 25.47 -47.30
CA ALA A 32 -14.07 26.61 -46.85
C ALA A 32 -14.32 26.91 -45.36
N SER A 33 -15.57 26.86 -44.92
CA SER A 33 -15.95 27.01 -43.50
C SER A 33 -15.30 25.93 -42.62
N TRP A 34 -15.40 24.66 -43.03
CA TRP A 34 -14.85 23.53 -42.26
C TRP A 34 -13.33 23.58 -42.18
N SER A 35 -12.65 23.98 -43.27
CA SER A 35 -11.19 24.15 -43.26
C SER A 35 -10.74 25.25 -42.27
N THR A 36 -11.56 26.28 -42.10
CA THR A 36 -11.29 27.37 -41.14
C THR A 36 -11.53 26.90 -39.71
N GLU A 37 -12.58 26.12 -39.46
CA GLU A 37 -12.86 25.53 -38.15
C GLU A 37 -11.76 24.56 -37.71
N ILE A 38 -11.30 23.68 -38.60
CA ILE A 38 -10.20 22.75 -38.32
C ILE A 38 -8.89 23.51 -38.02
N ALA A 39 -8.62 24.62 -38.72
CA ALA A 39 -7.43 25.43 -38.49
C ALA A 39 -7.41 26.14 -37.11
N GLN A 40 -8.57 26.26 -36.44
CA GLN A 40 -8.67 26.84 -35.09
C GLN A 40 -8.44 25.83 -33.96
N ILE A 41 -8.40 24.52 -34.26
CA ILE A 41 -8.16 23.47 -33.26
C ILE A 41 -6.71 23.50 -32.70
N PRO A 42 -5.64 23.60 -33.53
CA PRO A 42 -4.27 23.61 -33.00
C PRO A 42 -3.95 24.73 -31.98
N PRO A 43 -4.35 26.01 -32.17
CA PRO A 43 -4.02 27.04 -31.20
C PRO A 43 -4.78 26.89 -29.87
N THR A 44 -6.00 26.36 -29.88
CA THR A 44 -6.74 26.08 -28.64
C THR A 44 -6.08 24.95 -27.86
N LEU A 45 -5.61 23.90 -28.54
CA LEU A 45 -4.86 22.81 -27.91
C LEU A 45 -3.55 23.30 -27.28
N ALA A 46 -2.80 24.16 -27.97
CA ALA A 46 -1.55 24.73 -27.43
C ALA A 46 -1.79 25.59 -26.17
N ALA A 47 -2.92 26.30 -26.09
CA ALA A 47 -3.30 27.04 -24.89
C ALA A 47 -3.62 26.09 -23.72
N TYR A 48 -4.37 25.01 -23.97
CA TYR A 48 -4.66 23.99 -22.96
C TYR A 48 -3.39 23.29 -22.46
N GLU A 49 -2.46 22.94 -23.35
CA GLU A 49 -1.18 22.33 -22.95
C GLU A 49 -0.37 23.25 -22.03
N THR A 50 -0.37 24.56 -22.31
CA THR A 50 0.33 25.55 -21.48
C THR A 50 -0.31 25.68 -20.09
N GLU A 51 -1.64 25.68 -20.01
CA GLU A 51 -2.38 25.74 -18.75
C GLU A 51 -2.15 24.48 -17.90
N VAL A 52 -2.19 23.30 -18.52
CA VAL A 52 -1.90 22.03 -17.85
C VAL A 52 -0.46 21.99 -17.37
N ALA A 53 0.50 22.40 -18.21
CA ALA A 53 1.92 22.45 -17.82
C ALA A 53 2.15 23.38 -16.62
N ALA A 54 1.53 24.57 -16.61
CA ALA A 54 1.62 25.50 -15.48
C ALA A 54 1.03 24.90 -14.19
N THR A 55 -0.11 24.22 -14.29
CA THR A 55 -0.75 23.54 -13.15
C THR A 55 0.12 22.40 -12.60
N VAL A 56 0.75 21.62 -13.47
CA VAL A 56 1.67 20.55 -13.09
C VAL A 56 2.90 21.09 -12.37
N VAL A 57 3.48 22.19 -12.87
CA VAL A 57 4.62 22.84 -12.20
C VAL A 57 4.23 23.32 -10.81
N TYR A 58 3.07 23.99 -10.66
CA TYR A 58 2.57 24.43 -9.37
C TYR A 58 2.35 23.25 -8.40
N ALA A 59 1.69 22.18 -8.85
CA ALA A 59 1.48 20.99 -8.04
C ALA A 59 2.80 20.34 -7.61
N SER A 60 3.81 20.30 -8.49
CA SER A 60 5.13 19.75 -8.16
C SER A 60 5.83 20.55 -7.06
N THR A 61 5.73 21.89 -7.08
CA THR A 61 6.30 22.74 -6.03
C THR A 61 5.60 22.55 -4.69
N TYR A 62 4.28 22.40 -4.70
CA TYR A 62 3.50 22.15 -3.48
C TYR A 62 3.88 20.79 -2.83
N VAL A 63 4.04 19.74 -3.64
CA VAL A 63 4.47 18.42 -3.12
C VAL A 63 5.89 18.49 -2.54
N ALA A 64 6.81 19.22 -3.17
CA ALA A 64 8.16 19.42 -2.66
C ALA A 64 8.16 20.13 -1.29
N GLU A 65 7.32 21.16 -1.14
CA GLU A 65 7.15 21.89 0.13
C GLU A 65 6.58 21.00 1.23
N VAL A 66 5.53 20.24 0.95
CA VAL A 66 4.95 19.29 1.91
C VAL A 66 5.97 18.25 2.36
N ASN A 67 6.78 17.72 1.44
CA ASN A 67 7.84 16.77 1.77
C ASN A 67 8.92 17.40 2.66
N GLN A 68 9.29 18.66 2.41
CA GLN A 68 10.23 19.39 3.26
C GLN A 68 9.67 19.57 4.69
N VAL A 69 8.41 19.98 4.82
CA VAL A 69 7.74 20.14 6.12
C VAL A 69 7.68 18.80 6.87
N ASN A 70 7.29 17.73 6.18
CA ASN A 70 7.27 16.39 6.76
C ASN A 70 8.66 15.94 7.24
N GLY A 71 9.72 16.26 6.49
CA GLY A 71 11.10 15.99 6.91
C GLY A 71 11.48 16.69 8.21
N ILE A 72 11.13 17.98 8.34
CA ILE A 72 11.41 18.76 9.56
C ILE A 72 10.59 18.23 10.75
N LEU A 73 9.31 17.91 10.55
CA LEU A 73 8.46 17.34 11.59
C LEU A 73 8.97 15.97 12.05
N ALA A 74 9.37 15.11 11.11
CA ALA A 74 9.97 13.82 11.44
C ALA A 74 11.29 13.96 12.21
N ALA A 75 12.16 14.90 11.81
CA ALA A 75 13.41 15.19 12.52
C ALA A 75 13.15 15.72 13.94
N THR A 76 12.18 16.62 14.09
CA THR A 76 11.79 17.19 15.39
C THR A 76 11.21 16.12 16.31
N ALA A 77 10.35 15.25 15.77
CA ALA A 77 9.79 14.12 16.50
C ALA A 77 10.87 13.14 16.99
N ARG A 78 11.86 12.82 16.15
CA ARG A 78 13.01 11.99 16.52
C ARG A 78 13.90 12.65 17.57
N ALA A 79 14.07 13.97 17.56
CA ALA A 79 14.86 14.70 18.55
C ALA A 79 14.19 14.74 19.94
N GLY A 80 12.86 14.67 20.01
CA GLY A 80 12.10 14.65 21.26
C GLY A 80 11.88 13.25 21.85
N ALA A 81 11.95 12.20 21.04
CA ALA A 81 11.81 10.82 21.50
C ALA A 81 13.17 10.26 21.93
N THR A 82 13.43 10.21 23.24
CA THR A 82 14.49 9.35 23.78
C THR A 82 14.28 7.93 23.27
N PRO A 83 15.33 7.22 22.77
CA PRO A 83 15.17 5.87 22.24
C PRO A 83 14.49 4.99 23.27
N THR A 84 13.27 4.54 22.98
CA THR A 84 12.63 3.48 23.74
C THR A 84 13.49 2.25 23.56
N VAL A 85 14.11 1.81 24.64
CA VAL A 85 14.93 0.59 24.66
C VAL A 85 13.99 -0.53 24.24
N ALA A 86 14.26 -1.15 23.09
CA ALA A 86 13.47 -2.28 22.62
C ALA A 86 13.52 -3.37 23.68
N ARG A 87 12.38 -3.64 24.32
CA ARG A 87 12.24 -4.73 25.28
C ARG A 87 11.57 -5.89 24.55
N VAL A 88 12.36 -6.91 24.23
CA VAL A 88 11.84 -8.18 23.74
C VAL A 88 11.11 -8.85 24.91
N THR A 89 9.78 -8.84 24.88
CA THR A 89 8.96 -9.75 25.68
C THR A 89 8.94 -11.08 24.94
N GLY A 90 9.95 -11.92 25.19
CA GLY A 90 9.72 -13.36 25.08
C GLY A 90 8.62 -13.71 26.06
N ILE A 91 7.67 -14.55 25.64
CA ILE A 91 6.68 -15.14 26.54
C ILE A 91 7.48 -15.86 27.62
N VAL A 92 7.65 -15.22 28.77
CA VAL A 92 8.15 -15.92 29.95
C VAL A 92 6.97 -16.78 30.38
N PRO A 93 7.07 -18.12 30.38
CA PRO A 93 5.98 -18.96 30.83
C PRO A 93 5.55 -18.46 32.21
N GLU A 94 4.23 -18.31 32.39
CA GLU A 94 3.56 -17.74 33.59
C GLU A 94 4.08 -18.31 34.92
N ALA A 95 4.69 -19.50 34.89
CA ALA A 95 5.44 -20.10 35.99
C ALA A 95 6.61 -19.26 36.54
N ALA A 96 7.22 -18.36 35.76
CA ALA A 96 8.37 -17.56 36.20
C ALA A 96 7.96 -16.34 37.03
N GLU A 97 6.77 -15.78 36.83
CA GLU A 97 6.27 -14.67 37.64
C GLU A 97 5.87 -15.14 39.04
N GLU A 98 5.26 -16.32 39.16
CA GLU A 98 4.94 -16.93 40.46
C GLU A 98 6.21 -17.27 41.28
N MET A 99 7.31 -17.64 40.61
CA MET A 99 8.59 -17.91 41.28
C MET A 99 9.30 -16.64 41.74
N ARG A 100 9.10 -15.50 41.05
CA ARG A 100 9.71 -14.21 41.42
C ARG A 100 9.06 -13.59 42.66
N GLU A 101 7.77 -13.82 42.87
CA GLU A 101 7.05 -13.38 44.07
C GLU A 101 7.50 -14.15 45.33
N LYS A 102 7.93 -15.42 45.18
CA LYS A 102 8.43 -16.26 46.29
C LYS A 102 9.92 -16.06 46.61
N GLY A 103 10.61 -15.13 45.94
CA GLY A 103 12.03 -14.84 46.20
C GLY A 103 12.98 -16.00 45.88
N GLN A 104 12.54 -16.94 45.03
CA GLN A 104 13.34 -18.08 44.61
C GLN A 104 13.98 -17.76 43.26
N ASN A 105 15.31 -17.94 43.17
CA ASN A 105 15.98 -17.87 41.89
C ASN A 105 15.48 -19.02 41.00
N PRO A 106 15.13 -18.77 39.72
CA PRO A 106 14.74 -19.84 38.82
C PRO A 106 15.87 -20.87 38.75
N PRO A 107 15.57 -22.17 38.80
CA PRO A 107 16.59 -23.19 38.66
C PRO A 107 17.29 -22.98 37.31
N LEU A 108 18.63 -22.95 37.34
CA LEU A 108 19.43 -22.98 36.12
C LEU A 108 18.95 -24.18 35.28
N PRO A 109 18.86 -24.05 33.94
CA PRO A 109 18.47 -25.15 33.09
C PRO A 109 19.45 -26.32 33.31
N VAL A 110 18.96 -27.36 33.97
CA VAL A 110 19.69 -28.62 34.11
C VAL A 110 19.58 -29.31 32.76
N VAL A 111 20.68 -29.31 32.00
CA VAL A 111 20.83 -30.17 30.83
C VAL A 111 20.93 -31.60 31.35
N SER A 112 19.78 -32.26 31.50
CA SER A 112 19.74 -33.68 31.82
C SER A 112 20.27 -34.47 30.62
N PRO A 113 21.22 -35.41 30.81
CA PRO A 113 21.56 -36.37 29.76
C PRO A 113 20.32 -37.22 29.42
N PRO A 114 20.20 -37.73 28.18
CA PRO A 114 19.05 -38.52 27.77
C PRO A 114 18.94 -39.77 28.64
N ILE A 115 17.89 -39.82 29.47
CA ILE A 115 17.52 -41.00 30.24
C ILE A 115 16.89 -41.98 29.25
N ALA A 116 17.48 -43.17 29.11
CA ALA A 116 16.89 -44.27 28.39
C ALA A 116 15.59 -44.68 29.11
N SER A 117 14.45 -44.31 28.52
CA SER A 117 13.12 -44.60 29.07
C SER A 117 12.61 -45.95 28.55
N ASP A 118 12.17 -46.74 29.52
CA ASP A 118 11.62 -48.09 29.45
C ASP A 118 10.19 -48.09 28.87
N GLY A 119 9.99 -48.84 27.79
CA GLY A 119 8.92 -49.84 27.62
C GLY A 119 7.44 -49.45 27.65
N GLY A 120 7.05 -48.18 27.66
CA GLY A 120 5.64 -47.78 27.50
C GLY A 120 5.29 -47.48 26.05
N GLU A 121 4.31 -48.17 25.46
CA GLU A 121 3.65 -47.76 24.22
C GLU A 121 2.95 -46.41 24.44
N VAL A 122 3.71 -45.33 24.32
CA VAL A 122 3.17 -44.00 24.10
C VAL A 122 2.68 -44.01 22.66
N GLU A 123 1.38 -43.84 22.46
CA GLU A 123 0.84 -43.47 21.16
C GLU A 123 1.59 -42.22 20.71
N MET A 124 2.58 -42.42 19.85
CA MET A 124 3.38 -41.36 19.27
C MET A 124 2.39 -40.49 18.52
N MET A 125 2.03 -39.34 19.10
CA MET A 125 1.40 -38.27 18.35
C MET A 125 2.29 -38.02 17.16
N ASP A 126 1.78 -38.46 16.02
CA ASP A 126 2.44 -38.49 14.72
C ASP A 126 3.16 -37.16 14.55
N ASP A 127 4.49 -37.21 14.57
CA ASP A 127 5.35 -36.04 14.43
C ASP A 127 4.98 -35.44 13.08
N MET A 128 4.17 -34.37 13.10
CA MET A 128 3.58 -33.81 11.90
C MET A 128 4.72 -33.36 11.01
N VAL A 129 5.06 -34.19 10.01
CA VAL A 129 6.15 -33.91 9.09
C VAL A 129 5.67 -32.80 8.18
N ILE A 130 6.00 -31.56 8.57
CA ILE A 130 5.69 -30.40 7.75
C ILE A 130 6.64 -30.41 6.57
N THR A 131 6.11 -30.78 5.41
CA THR A 131 6.85 -30.88 4.16
C THR A 131 6.73 -29.57 3.38
N GLY A 132 7.84 -28.83 3.25
CA GLY A 132 7.90 -27.63 2.43
C GLY A 132 8.99 -26.65 2.89
N PRO A 133 9.40 -25.71 2.03
CA PRO A 133 10.26 -24.61 2.46
C PRO A 133 9.49 -23.70 3.43
N ILE A 134 10.22 -23.06 4.33
CA ILE A 134 9.69 -21.99 5.18
C ILE A 134 9.27 -20.84 4.30
N GLN A 135 8.07 -20.30 4.53
CA GLN A 135 7.53 -19.18 3.77
C GLN A 135 7.04 -18.10 4.72
N ILE A 136 7.61 -16.90 4.65
CA ILE A 136 7.03 -15.72 5.30
C ILE A 136 5.88 -15.26 4.42
N ILE A 137 4.65 -15.38 4.93
CA ILE A 137 3.42 -15.07 4.19
C ILE A 137 2.87 -13.69 4.52
N ASP A 138 3.24 -13.13 5.68
CA ASP A 138 2.74 -11.84 6.13
C ASP A 138 3.76 -11.12 7.02
N LEU A 139 3.77 -9.79 6.94
CA LEU A 139 4.56 -8.90 7.78
C LEU A 139 3.68 -7.71 8.17
N ALA A 140 3.43 -7.58 9.46
CA ALA A 140 2.55 -6.55 9.99
C ALA A 140 3.22 -5.81 11.14
N MET A 141 3.00 -4.50 11.20
CA MET A 141 3.34 -3.71 12.39
C MET A 141 2.09 -3.53 13.25
N THR A 142 2.25 -3.59 14.57
CA THR A 142 1.14 -3.47 15.52
C THR A 142 1.63 -2.85 16.83
N SER A 143 0.71 -2.25 17.59
CA SER A 143 0.98 -1.80 18.97
C SER A 143 0.58 -2.86 20.01
N VAL A 144 -0.10 -3.93 19.59
CA VAL A 144 -0.64 -4.99 20.45
C VAL A 144 -0.45 -6.36 19.77
N ILE A 145 0.14 -7.30 20.49
CA ILE A 145 0.19 -8.72 20.12
C ILE A 145 -0.97 -9.44 20.83
N ARG A 146 -1.61 -10.36 20.13
CA ARG A 146 -2.70 -11.16 20.70
C ARG A 146 -2.08 -12.30 21.51
N GLU A 147 -2.43 -12.37 22.78
CA GLU A 147 -1.86 -13.36 23.71
C GLU A 147 -2.22 -14.80 23.34
N SER A 148 -3.36 -15.03 22.69
CA SER A 148 -3.83 -16.37 22.34
C SER A 148 -3.00 -17.08 21.29
N ASP A 149 -2.41 -16.35 20.34
CA ASP A 149 -1.75 -16.91 19.16
C ASP A 149 -0.43 -16.22 18.77
N GLY A 150 0.02 -15.21 19.54
CA GLY A 150 1.23 -14.45 19.22
C GLY A 150 1.13 -13.55 17.99
N CYS A 151 -0.01 -13.56 17.29
CA CYS A 151 -0.18 -12.78 16.06
C CYS A 151 -0.52 -11.32 16.35
N ALA A 152 -0.36 -10.46 15.34
CA ALA A 152 -0.76 -9.06 15.45
C ALA A 152 -2.27 -8.93 15.73
N ALA A 153 -2.63 -8.23 16.81
CA ALA A 153 -4.03 -7.97 17.13
C ALA A 153 -4.63 -6.92 16.19
N ARG A 154 -3.86 -5.89 15.82
CA ARG A 154 -4.30 -4.82 14.93
C ARG A 154 -3.14 -4.28 14.09
N VAL A 155 -3.19 -4.53 12.78
CA VAL A 155 -2.21 -4.00 11.83
C VAL A 155 -2.35 -2.49 11.72
N GLN A 156 -1.23 -1.77 11.87
CA GLN A 156 -1.16 -0.31 11.79
C GLN A 156 0.08 0.09 11.00
N THR A 157 -0.07 1.11 10.15
CA THR A 157 1.04 1.68 9.35
C THR A 157 1.50 3.04 9.88
N SER A 158 0.81 3.58 10.87
CA SER A 158 1.13 4.84 11.53
C SER A 158 1.02 4.68 13.03
N PHE A 159 2.02 5.16 13.77
CA PHE A 159 2.05 5.08 15.23
C PHE A 159 2.03 6.49 15.82
N PRO A 160 1.21 6.74 16.86
CA PRO A 160 1.34 7.97 17.64
C PRO A 160 2.76 8.14 18.19
N LEU A 161 3.24 9.38 18.29
CA LEU A 161 4.55 9.67 18.93
C LEU A 161 4.61 9.23 20.40
N ALA A 162 3.45 9.06 21.05
CA ALA A 162 3.32 8.58 22.42
C ALA A 162 3.35 7.04 22.54
N SER A 163 3.43 6.29 21.44
CA SER A 163 3.51 4.82 21.50
C SER A 163 4.80 4.38 22.18
N SER A 164 4.66 3.71 23.32
CA SER A 164 5.81 3.19 24.08
C SER A 164 6.46 1.98 23.42
N GLN A 165 5.72 1.26 22.57
CA GLN A 165 6.16 0.04 21.92
C GLN A 165 5.52 -0.11 20.54
N ILE A 166 6.32 -0.61 19.60
CA ILE A 166 5.90 -1.00 18.26
C ILE A 166 6.42 -2.42 18.06
N PHE A 167 5.52 -3.32 17.71
CA PHE A 167 5.85 -4.70 17.38
C PHE A 167 5.80 -4.89 15.88
N ILE A 168 6.67 -5.78 15.39
CA ILE A 168 6.62 -6.33 14.05
C ILE A 168 6.28 -7.80 14.23
N ALA A 169 5.15 -8.22 13.70
CA ALA A 169 4.75 -9.62 13.67
C ALA A 169 4.97 -10.14 12.25
N ALA A 170 5.68 -11.26 12.14
CA ALA A 170 5.79 -12.01 10.91
C ALA A 170 4.91 -13.26 11.04
N ARG A 171 4.21 -13.60 9.96
CA ARG A 171 3.50 -14.87 9.89
C ARG A 171 4.21 -15.77 8.91
N ALA A 172 4.60 -16.95 9.37
CA ALA A 172 5.33 -17.91 8.58
C ALA A 172 4.58 -19.24 8.48
N ARG A 173 4.79 -19.95 7.37
CA ARG A 173 4.30 -21.31 7.17
C ARG A 173 5.44 -22.30 7.08
N ASN A 174 5.12 -23.55 7.40
CA ASN A 174 6.03 -24.68 7.36
C ASN A 174 7.24 -24.52 8.27
N VAL A 175 7.01 -23.98 9.47
CA VAL A 175 8.08 -23.70 10.42
C VAL A 175 8.42 -24.97 11.19
N GLN A 176 9.70 -25.31 11.23
CA GLN A 176 10.22 -26.45 11.98
C GLN A 176 10.90 -25.98 13.26
N ASN A 177 10.85 -26.82 14.30
CA ASN A 177 11.60 -26.61 15.53
C ASN A 177 13.10 -26.49 15.22
N GLY A 178 13.76 -25.53 15.87
CA GLY A 178 15.17 -25.22 15.67
C GLY A 178 15.43 -24.30 14.47
N THR A 179 14.38 -23.89 13.73
CA THR A 179 14.52 -22.83 12.70
C THR A 179 15.08 -21.58 13.34
N SER A 180 16.24 -21.13 12.86
CA SER A 180 16.81 -19.85 13.26
C SER A 180 16.17 -18.72 12.46
N VAL A 181 15.65 -17.72 13.18
CA VAL A 181 15.13 -16.48 12.61
C VAL A 181 16.09 -15.36 12.99
N GLU A 182 16.44 -14.54 12.00
CA GLU A 182 17.20 -13.32 12.18
C GLU A 182 16.36 -12.14 11.70
N VAL A 183 16.31 -11.08 12.49
CA VAL A 183 15.62 -9.84 12.16
C VAL A 183 16.63 -8.71 12.13
N GLU A 184 16.59 -7.96 11.04
CA GLU A 184 17.39 -6.76 10.85
C GLU A 184 16.49 -5.56 10.62
N TRP A 185 16.70 -4.50 11.41
CA TRP A 185 16.01 -3.23 11.23
C TRP A 185 16.98 -2.17 10.72
N PHE A 186 16.62 -1.54 9.61
CA PHE A 186 17.39 -0.47 8.99
C PHE A 186 16.67 0.87 9.13
N ASN A 187 17.42 1.93 9.40
CA ASN A 187 16.97 3.31 9.26
C ASN A 187 17.89 3.99 8.24
N GLU A 188 17.33 4.42 7.10
CA GLU A 188 18.09 5.10 6.05
C GLU A 188 19.38 4.33 5.66
N SER A 189 19.24 3.01 5.45
CA SER A 189 20.32 2.07 5.13
C SER A 189 21.34 1.78 6.24
N ARG A 190 21.18 2.36 7.43
CA ARG A 190 21.98 2.01 8.61
C ARG A 190 21.27 0.94 9.43
N LEU A 191 21.95 -0.17 9.71
CA LEU A 191 21.47 -1.18 10.66
C LEU A 191 21.34 -0.55 12.06
N VAL A 192 20.13 -0.59 12.62
CA VAL A 192 19.81 -0.05 13.95
C VAL A 192 19.64 -1.16 14.97
N LEU A 193 19.04 -2.27 14.56
CA LEU A 193 18.80 -3.45 15.41
C LEU A 193 19.07 -4.70 14.58
N ARG A 194 19.76 -5.66 15.19
CA ARG A 194 19.84 -7.04 14.73
C ARG A 194 19.51 -7.93 15.92
N ASP A 195 18.61 -8.88 15.71
CA ASP A 195 18.27 -9.86 16.72
C ASP A 195 18.07 -11.23 16.07
N SER A 196 18.25 -12.29 16.84
CA SER A 196 18.08 -13.66 16.34
C SER A 196 17.59 -14.59 17.43
N TRP A 197 16.66 -15.48 17.07
CA TRP A 197 16.17 -16.53 17.97
C TRP A 197 15.91 -17.82 17.20
N THR A 198 15.61 -18.89 17.94
CA THR A 198 15.22 -20.18 17.37
C THR A 198 13.79 -20.50 17.72
N ILE A 199 13.01 -21.00 16.77
CA ILE A 199 11.61 -21.36 16.99
C ILE A 199 11.54 -22.71 17.72
N PRO A 200 10.85 -22.81 18.88
CA PRO A 200 10.90 -24.00 19.73
C PRO A 200 9.94 -25.13 19.32
N VAL A 201 9.08 -24.91 18.32
CA VAL A 201 7.98 -25.82 17.96
C VAL A 201 7.86 -25.99 16.45
N ASN A 202 7.34 -27.15 16.03
CA ASN A 202 6.86 -27.37 14.67
C ASN A 202 5.46 -26.74 14.55
N ALA A 203 5.23 -25.93 13.51
CA ALA A 203 3.92 -25.32 13.28
C ALA A 203 3.67 -25.11 11.78
N GLU A 204 2.48 -25.52 11.31
CA GLU A 204 2.06 -25.27 9.92
C GLU A 204 1.94 -23.76 9.66
N GLU A 205 1.49 -23.01 10.66
CA GLU A 205 1.41 -21.54 10.68
C GLU A 205 1.92 -21.04 12.04
N TYR A 206 2.88 -20.10 12.02
CA TYR A 206 3.51 -19.53 13.21
C TYR A 206 3.51 -18.00 13.16
N CYS A 207 3.17 -17.40 14.29
CA CYS A 207 3.45 -16.03 14.69
C CYS A 207 4.29 -16.13 15.97
#